data_AF-A0A9E4BWK7-F1
#
_entry.id   AF-A0A9E4BWK7-F1
#
_cell.length_a   1.000
_cell.length_b   1.000
_cell.length_c   1.000
_cell.angle_alpha   90.00
_cell.angle_beta   90.00
_cell.angle_gamma   90.00
#
_symmetry.space_group_name_H-M   'P 1'
#
loop_
_entity.id
_entity.type
_entity.pdbx_description
1 polymer ?
#
loop_
_entity_poly.entity_id
_entity_poly.type
_entity_poly.pdbx_seq_one_letter_code
_entity_poly.pdbx_strand_id
1 'polypeptide(L)'
;MLVRRPIDDVFNAFVDPAITTRFWFTRSSGKLEPGAKVTWAWEMYGVSAEVHVRAIEQPSRILIEWGEPATVVEWQFMSLRAEATLVQISNTGFQGTEDEVVGMALDSMGGFSLVLAALKAWLEHGIALNLVADRNPEAHVSH
;
A
#
# COMPACT_ATOMS: atom_id res chain seq x y z
N MET A 1 1.65 0.33 -12.44
CA MET A 1 0.58 -0.59 -12.88
C MET A 1 -0.60 0.21 -13.43
N LEU A 2 -1.20 -0.22 -14.55
CA LEU A 2 -2.42 0.40 -15.10
C LEU A 2 -3.67 -0.16 -14.41
N VAL A 3 -4.51 0.71 -13.88
CA VAL A 3 -5.82 0.40 -13.30
C VAL A 3 -6.92 1.04 -14.17
N ARG A 4 -7.92 0.26 -14.59
CA ARG A 4 -9.04 0.67 -15.46
C ARG A 4 -10.16 1.33 -14.66
N ARG A 5 -9.81 2.41 -13.99
CA ARG A 5 -10.69 3.27 -13.20
C ARG A 5 -10.26 4.73 -13.26
N PRO A 6 -11.15 5.69 -12.97
CA PRO A 6 -10.82 7.09 -12.82
C PRO A 6 -9.78 7.32 -11.72
N ILE A 7 -8.99 8.38 -11.85
CA ILE A 7 -7.88 8.67 -10.92
C ILE A 7 -8.36 8.86 -9.49
N ASP A 8 -9.52 9.50 -9.28
CA ASP A 8 -10.08 9.73 -7.96
C ASP A 8 -10.45 8.42 -7.25
N ASP A 9 -11.03 7.46 -7.98
CA ASP A 9 -11.35 6.13 -7.43
C ASP A 9 -10.08 5.39 -7.00
N VAL A 10 -9.04 5.43 -7.84
CA VAL A 10 -7.78 4.74 -7.59
C VAL A 10 -7.00 5.39 -6.44
N PHE A 11 -6.98 6.72 -6.38
CA PHE A 11 -6.37 7.47 -5.29
C PHE A 11 -7.09 7.22 -3.97
N ASN A 12 -8.43 7.34 -3.96
CA ASN A 12 -9.24 7.14 -2.75
C ASN A 12 -9.12 5.71 -2.21
N ALA A 13 -8.87 4.72 -3.08
CA ALA A 13 -8.65 3.34 -2.66
C ALA A 13 -7.42 3.15 -1.74
N PHE A 14 -6.43 4.05 -1.79
CA PHE A 14 -5.27 4.04 -0.88
C PHE A 14 -5.44 4.94 0.35
N VAL A 15 -6.32 5.94 0.29
CA VAL A 15 -6.52 6.91 1.37
C VAL A 15 -7.60 6.48 2.36
N ASP A 16 -8.68 5.85 1.85
CA ASP A 16 -9.84 5.46 2.66
C ASP A 16 -9.75 3.99 3.09
N PRO A 17 -9.59 3.69 4.39
CA PRO A 17 -9.49 2.32 4.87
C PRO A 17 -10.79 1.52 4.67
N ALA A 18 -11.93 2.17 4.43
CA ALA A 18 -13.15 1.45 4.01
C ALA A 18 -12.94 0.68 2.68
N ILE A 19 -11.98 1.13 1.86
CA ILE A 19 -11.59 0.50 0.59
C ILE A 19 -10.25 -0.23 0.75
N THR A 20 -9.22 0.40 1.32
CA THR A 20 -7.86 -0.18 1.39
C THR A 20 -7.83 -1.52 2.12
N THR A 21 -8.71 -1.69 3.12
CA THR A 21 -8.79 -2.94 3.90
C THR A 21 -9.30 -4.14 3.10
N ARG A 22 -9.84 -3.91 1.89
CA ARG A 22 -10.33 -4.97 1.01
C ARG A 22 -9.22 -5.66 0.24
N PHE A 23 -8.02 -5.07 0.15
CA PHE A 23 -6.95 -5.60 -0.69
C PHE A 23 -5.54 -5.55 -0.08
N TRP A 24 -5.31 -4.87 1.05
CA TRP A 24 -3.95 -4.72 1.61
C TRP A 24 -3.79 -5.16 3.08
N PHE A 25 -4.28 -4.38 4.04
CA PHE A 25 -4.22 -4.66 5.48
C PHE A 25 -5.63 -4.92 6.02
N THR A 26 -5.79 -5.46 7.23
CA THR A 26 -7.15 -5.79 7.75
C THR A 26 -7.80 -4.61 8.47
N ARG A 27 -7.00 -3.72 9.07
CA ARG A 27 -7.50 -2.55 9.81
C ARG A 27 -6.55 -1.36 9.68
N SER A 28 -7.12 -0.15 9.72
CA SER A 28 -6.39 1.11 9.94
C SER A 28 -7.02 1.87 11.11
N SER A 29 -6.23 2.61 11.87
CA SER A 29 -6.74 3.54 12.89
C SER A 29 -7.39 4.79 12.30
N GLY A 30 -7.19 5.10 11.02
CA GLY A 30 -7.76 6.27 10.36
C GLY A 30 -7.50 6.35 8.85
N LYS A 31 -8.01 7.41 8.23
CA LYS A 31 -7.70 7.78 6.84
C LYS A 31 -6.30 8.37 6.74
N LEU A 32 -5.72 8.33 5.54
CA LEU A 32 -4.47 9.06 5.29
C LEU A 32 -4.76 10.54 5.10
N GLU A 33 -4.37 11.35 6.08
CA GLU A 33 -4.51 12.81 6.07
C GLU A 33 -3.14 13.45 6.26
N PRO A 34 -2.86 14.63 5.67
CA PRO A 34 -1.57 15.31 5.83
C PRO A 34 -1.17 15.47 7.31
N GLY A 35 0.03 15.01 7.67
CA GLY A 35 0.57 15.09 9.02
C GLY A 35 0.04 14.04 10.00
N ALA A 36 -0.92 13.20 9.58
CA ALA A 36 -1.48 12.16 10.44
C ALA A 36 -0.44 11.07 10.78
N LYS A 37 -0.68 10.42 11.91
CA LYS A 37 -0.06 9.15 12.26
C LYS A 37 -1.16 8.11 12.34
N VAL A 38 -1.07 7.09 11.50
CA VAL A 38 -2.04 5.99 11.47
C VAL A 38 -1.35 4.68 11.75
N THR A 39 -2.10 3.73 12.29
CA THR A 39 -1.62 2.37 12.54
C THR A 39 -2.33 1.44 11.58
N TRP A 40 -1.57 0.75 10.74
CA TRP A 40 -2.08 -0.34 9.92
C TRP A 40 -1.86 -1.66 10.65
N ALA A 41 -2.85 -2.54 10.62
CA ALA A 41 -2.77 -3.84 11.24
C ALA A 41 -3.09 -4.94 10.22
N TRP A 42 -2.28 -6.01 10.29
CA TRP A 42 -2.50 -7.29 9.64
C TRP A 42 -2.89 -8.26 10.75
N GLU A 43 -4.17 -8.22 11.14
CA GLU A 43 -4.67 -9.02 12.27
C GLU A 43 -4.48 -10.52 12.03
N MET A 44 -4.53 -10.96 10.77
CA MET A 44 -4.24 -12.36 10.40
C MET A 44 -2.82 -12.79 10.80
N TYR A 45 -1.87 -11.85 10.86
CA TYR A 45 -0.48 -12.10 11.25
C TYR A 45 -0.17 -11.61 12.68
N GLY A 46 -1.11 -10.97 13.37
CA GLY A 46 -0.89 -10.37 14.68
C GLY A 46 0.13 -9.22 14.69
N VAL A 47 0.40 -8.58 13.54
CA VAL A 47 1.38 -7.49 13.40
C VAL A 47 0.73 -6.17 13.03
N SER A 48 1.40 -5.07 13.39
CA SER A 48 0.99 -3.71 13.04
C SER A 48 2.19 -2.82 12.74
N ALA A 49 1.99 -1.77 11.97
CA ALA A 49 2.98 -0.74 11.68
C ALA A 49 2.40 0.67 11.89
N GLU A 50 3.18 1.57 12.50
CA GLU A 50 2.90 3.00 12.47
C GLU A 50 3.32 3.58 11.12
N VAL A 51 2.45 4.41 10.55
CA VAL A 51 2.65 5.12 9.30
C VAL A 51 2.49 6.60 9.56
N HIS A 52 3.50 7.37 9.18
CA HIS A 52 3.45 8.82 9.25
C HIS A 52 3.19 9.41 7.87
N VAL A 53 2.08 10.12 7.71
CA VAL A 53 1.68 10.72 6.44
C VAL A 53 2.38 12.06 6.27
N ARG A 54 3.35 12.11 5.36
CA ARG A 54 4.13 13.32 5.06
C ARG A 54 3.37 14.28 4.16
N ALA A 55 2.72 13.78 3.11
CA ALA A 55 1.95 14.60 2.18
C ALA A 55 0.82 13.82 1.51
N ILE A 56 -0.28 14.51 1.24
CA ILE A 56 -1.39 14.05 0.39
C ILE A 56 -1.70 15.19 -0.57
N GLU A 57 -1.47 14.97 -1.87
CA GLU A 57 -1.78 15.92 -2.94
C GLU A 57 -2.84 15.25 -3.83
N GLN A 58 -4.12 15.53 -3.55
CA GLN A 58 -5.21 14.84 -4.23
C GLN A 58 -5.38 15.33 -5.69
N PRO A 59 -5.59 14.44 -6.67
CA PRO A 59 -5.53 12.97 -6.60
C PRO A 59 -4.20 12.39 -7.10
N SER A 60 -3.13 13.18 -7.13
CA SER A 60 -1.89 12.87 -7.85
C SER A 60 -0.80 12.19 -7.02
N ARG A 61 -0.77 12.37 -5.69
CA ARG A 61 0.37 11.89 -4.87
C ARG A 61 0.01 11.58 -3.42
N ILE A 62 0.62 10.51 -2.90
CA ILE A 62 0.64 10.15 -1.47
C ILE A 62 2.10 9.93 -1.08
N LEU A 63 2.53 10.52 0.04
CA LEU A 63 3.88 10.35 0.58
C LEU A 63 3.80 9.99 2.06
N ILE A 64 4.39 8.88 2.45
CA ILE A 64 4.43 8.40 3.83
C ILE A 64 5.86 8.01 4.22
N GLU A 65 6.05 7.90 5.53
CA GLU A 65 7.15 7.15 6.14
C GLU A 65 6.62 6.01 6.98
N TRP A 66 7.31 4.87 6.93
CA TRP A 66 6.95 3.67 7.69
C TRP A 66 8.18 2.77 7.92
N GLY A 67 8.04 1.82 8.84
CA GLY A 67 9.11 0.86 9.18
C GLY A 67 10.14 1.41 10.17
N GLU A 68 11.06 0.54 10.58
CA GLU A 68 12.17 0.86 11.48
C GLU A 68 13.44 0.11 11.01
N PRO A 69 14.49 0.79 10.53
CA PRO A 69 14.57 2.24 10.27
C PRO A 69 13.51 2.72 9.26
N ALA A 70 13.04 3.96 9.43
CA ALA A 70 11.99 4.51 8.58
C ALA A 70 12.43 4.63 7.11
N THR A 71 11.60 4.12 6.21
CA THR A 71 11.73 4.31 4.75
C THR A 71 10.60 5.20 4.24
N VAL A 72 10.83 5.85 3.10
CA VAL A 72 9.88 6.76 2.45
C VAL A 72 9.20 6.03 1.31
N VAL A 73 7.86 5.96 1.35
CA VAL A 73 7.05 5.39 0.27
C VAL A 73 6.24 6.49 -0.40
N GLU A 74 6.33 6.55 -1.72
CA GLU A 74 5.59 7.50 -2.54
C GLU A 74 4.71 6.78 -3.56
N TRP A 75 3.44 7.15 -3.60
CA TRP A 75 2.55 6.83 -4.70
C TRP A 75 2.42 8.04 -5.61
N GLN A 76 2.50 7.78 -6.91
CA GLN A 76 2.17 8.74 -7.96
C GLN A 76 1.04 8.17 -8.81
N PHE A 77 0.05 9.01 -9.09
CA PHE A 77 -1.14 8.68 -9.87
C PHE A 77 -1.20 9.58 -11.10
N MET A 78 -1.31 8.97 -12.27
CA MET A 78 -1.40 9.68 -13.54
C MET A 78 -2.61 9.20 -14.34
N SER A 79 -3.53 10.12 -14.65
CA SER A 79 -4.64 9.83 -15.54
C SER A 79 -4.13 9.73 -16.97
N LEU A 80 -4.25 8.54 -17.58
CA LEU A 80 -3.92 8.35 -19.00
C LEU A 80 -5.14 8.60 -19.90
N ARG A 81 -6.34 8.41 -19.35
CA ARG A 81 -7.67 8.64 -19.94
C ARG A 81 -8.71 8.63 -18.83
N ALA A 82 -9.94 9.05 -19.11
CA ALA A 82 -11.03 9.13 -18.13
C ALA A 82 -11.17 7.87 -17.24
N GLU A 83 -11.08 6.68 -17.85
CA GLU A 83 -11.25 5.38 -17.17
C GLU A 83 -9.93 4.59 -17.07
N ALA A 84 -8.77 5.24 -17.04
CA ALA A 84 -7.53 4.54 -16.75
C ALA A 84 -6.44 5.40 -16.12
N THR A 85 -5.91 4.88 -15.02
CA THR A 85 -4.91 5.52 -14.18
C THR A 85 -3.67 4.66 -14.10
N LEU A 86 -2.51 5.26 -14.32
CA LEU A 86 -1.22 4.64 -14.04
C LEU A 86 -0.84 4.95 -12.59
N VAL A 87 -0.61 3.89 -11.80
CA VAL A 87 -0.11 3.98 -10.43
C VAL A 87 1.35 3.58 -10.40
N GLN A 88 2.21 4.40 -9.80
CA GLN A 88 3.61 4.08 -9.54
C GLN A 88 3.85 4.16 -8.03
N ILE A 89 4.58 3.19 -7.49
CA ILE A 89 4.99 3.17 -6.08
C ILE A 89 6.52 3.11 -6.06
N SER A 90 7.14 4.01 -5.32
CA SER A 90 8.57 3.96 -5.01
C SER A 90 8.75 3.82 -3.50
N ASN A 91 9.74 3.03 -3.07
CA ASN A 91 10.17 2.96 -1.69
C ASN A 91 11.67 3.24 -1.64
N THR A 92 12.09 4.15 -0.78
CA THR A 92 13.47 4.67 -0.73
C THR A 92 13.93 4.89 0.70
N GLY A 93 15.24 5.05 0.90
CA GLY A 93 15.80 5.29 2.23
C GLY A 93 16.15 4.03 3.02
N PHE A 94 16.27 2.87 2.34
CA PHE A 94 16.80 1.65 2.94
C PHE A 94 18.21 1.86 3.50
N GLN A 95 18.50 1.26 4.66
CA GLN A 95 19.77 1.42 5.37
C GLN A 95 20.37 0.06 5.74
N GLY A 96 21.70 -0.05 5.73
CA GLY A 96 22.42 -1.28 6.04
C GLY A 96 23.59 -1.48 5.10
N THR A 97 24.10 -2.71 5.05
CA THR A 97 25.05 -3.18 4.03
C THR A 97 24.39 -3.26 2.65
N GLU A 98 25.20 -3.39 1.59
CA GLU A 98 24.70 -3.50 0.23
C GLU A 98 23.73 -4.68 0.05
N ASP A 99 24.10 -5.86 0.57
CA ASP A 99 23.26 -7.06 0.51
C ASP A 99 21.94 -6.89 1.28
N GLU A 100 21.97 -6.24 2.44
CA GLU A 100 20.75 -5.94 3.23
C GLU A 100 19.84 -4.96 2.49
N VAL A 101 20.39 -3.89 1.91
CA VAL A 101 19.65 -2.91 1.13
C VAL A 101 18.99 -3.56 -0.08
N VAL A 102 19.72 -4.41 -0.82
CA VAL A 102 19.17 -5.15 -1.96
C VAL A 102 18.05 -6.09 -1.50
N GLY A 103 18.26 -6.83 -0.40
CA GLY A 103 17.25 -7.73 0.16
C GLY A 103 15.95 -7.01 0.54
N MET A 104 16.06 -5.90 1.27
CA MET A 104 14.89 -5.08 1.67
C MET A 104 14.17 -4.47 0.46
N ALA A 105 14.92 -3.98 -0.54
CA ALA A 105 14.34 -3.42 -1.75
C ALA A 105 13.56 -4.48 -2.55
N LEU A 106 14.10 -5.71 -2.67
CA LEU A 106 13.44 -6.82 -3.34
C LEU A 106 12.18 -7.28 -2.60
N ASP A 107 12.23 -7.42 -1.27
CA ASP A 107 11.04 -7.80 -0.49
C ASP A 107 9.97 -6.71 -0.55
N SER A 108 10.35 -5.43 -0.39
CA SER A 108 9.43 -4.30 -0.50
C SER A 108 8.79 -4.22 -1.89
N MET A 109 9.57 -4.39 -2.96
CA MET A 109 9.04 -4.47 -4.33
C MET A 109 8.05 -5.62 -4.48
N GLY A 110 8.37 -6.80 -3.92
CA GLY A 110 7.49 -7.97 -3.94
C GLY A 110 6.16 -7.71 -3.22
N GLY A 111 6.20 -7.11 -2.03
CA GLY A 111 5.02 -6.72 -1.26
C GLY A 111 4.12 -5.75 -2.01
N PHE A 112 4.68 -4.61 -2.46
CA PHE A 112 3.89 -3.60 -3.20
C PHE A 112 3.37 -4.11 -4.55
N SER A 113 4.07 -5.04 -5.20
CA SER A 113 3.57 -5.68 -6.42
C SER A 113 2.29 -6.48 -6.17
N LEU A 114 2.22 -7.23 -5.05
CA LEU A 114 1.01 -7.94 -4.65
C LEU A 114 -0.13 -6.97 -4.29
N VAL A 115 0.18 -5.87 -3.60
CA VAL A 115 -0.81 -4.83 -3.26
C VAL A 115 -1.42 -4.24 -4.53
N LEU A 116 -0.59 -3.90 -5.53
CA LEU A 116 -1.08 -3.37 -6.80
C LEU A 116 -1.94 -4.39 -7.56
N ALA A 117 -1.56 -5.68 -7.55
CA ALA A 117 -2.36 -6.74 -8.15
C ALA A 117 -3.73 -6.90 -7.45
N ALA A 118 -3.75 -6.88 -6.11
CA ALA A 118 -4.97 -6.98 -5.32
C ALA A 118 -5.88 -5.75 -5.51
N LEU A 119 -5.32 -4.53 -5.51
CA LEU A 119 -6.03 -3.29 -5.84
C LEU A 119 -6.71 -3.40 -7.20
N LYS A 120 -5.95 -3.84 -8.22
CA LYS A 120 -6.44 -3.94 -9.60
C LYS A 120 -7.63 -4.91 -9.68
N ALA A 121 -7.52 -6.09 -9.07
CA ALA A 121 -8.61 -7.07 -9.03
C ALA A 121 -9.84 -6.53 -8.29
N TRP A 122 -9.63 -5.84 -7.17
CA TRP A 122 -10.70 -5.26 -6.38
C TRP A 122 -11.44 -4.15 -7.15
N LEU A 123 -10.70 -3.17 -7.69
CA LEU A 123 -11.32 -2.01 -8.34
C LEU A 123 -11.96 -2.34 -9.70
N GLU A 124 -11.36 -3.24 -10.48
CA GLU A 124 -11.87 -3.57 -11.82
C GLU A 124 -12.95 -4.66 -11.80
N HIS A 125 -12.93 -5.54 -10.81
CA HIS A 125 -13.78 -6.74 -10.81
C HIS A 125 -14.56 -6.96 -9.51
N GLY A 126 -14.30 -6.20 -8.45
CA GLY A 126 -14.92 -6.42 -7.14
C GLY A 126 -14.48 -7.73 -6.47
N ILE A 127 -13.32 -8.27 -6.87
CA ILE A 127 -12.82 -9.57 -6.39
C ILE A 127 -11.68 -9.32 -5.39
N ALA A 128 -11.82 -9.87 -4.18
CA ALA A 128 -10.74 -9.96 -3.21
C ALA A 128 -9.95 -11.25 -3.46
N LEU A 129 -8.68 -11.10 -3.85
CA LEU A 129 -7.78 -12.23 -4.16
C LEU A 129 -7.03 -12.77 -2.94
N ASN A 130 -7.17 -12.13 -1.77
CA ASN A 130 -6.46 -12.49 -0.53
C ASN A 130 -4.92 -12.57 -0.62
N LEU A 131 -4.31 -11.98 -1.66
CA LEU A 131 -2.87 -12.10 -1.96
C LEU A 131 -1.95 -11.78 -0.79
N VAL A 132 -2.29 -10.76 0.02
CA VAL A 132 -1.45 -10.37 1.16
C VAL A 132 -1.53 -11.38 2.30
N ALA A 133 -2.72 -11.92 2.58
CA ALA A 133 -2.93 -12.95 3.60
C ALA A 133 -2.35 -14.30 3.17
N ASP A 134 -2.42 -14.61 1.87
CA ASP A 134 -2.01 -15.92 1.35
C ASP A 134 -0.51 -15.97 1.02
N ARG A 135 0.22 -14.84 1.06
CA ARG A 135 1.68 -14.80 0.84
C ARG A 135 2.43 -15.62 1.88
N ASN A 136 2.00 -15.60 3.15
CA ASN A 136 2.66 -16.26 4.26
C ASN A 136 1.64 -17.07 5.09
N PRO A 137 1.11 -18.19 4.57
CA PRO A 137 0.03 -18.93 5.23
C PRO A 137 0.44 -19.46 6.61
N GLU A 138 1.71 -19.79 6.82
CA GLU A 138 2.23 -20.28 8.10
C GLU A 138 2.36 -19.18 9.17
N ALA A 139 2.35 -17.91 8.78
CA ALA A 139 2.43 -16.78 9.69
C ALA A 139 1.07 -16.40 10.31
N HIS A 140 -0.01 -17.11 9.95
CA HIS A 140 -1.33 -16.83 10.49
C HIS A 140 -1.39 -17.14 11.98
N VAL A 141 -1.87 -16.18 12.77
CA VAL A 141 -2.12 -16.41 14.21
C VAL A 141 -3.42 -17.17 14.38
N SER A 142 -3.42 -18.19 15.25
CA SER A 142 -4.65 -18.88 15.63
C SER A 142 -5.50 -17.97 16.52
N HIS A 143 -6.75 -17.75 16.13
CA HIS A 143 -7.75 -17.03 16.94
C HIS A 143 -8.32 -17.91 18.05
#